data_AF-A0A9D8S9B4-F1
#
_entry.id   AF-A0A9D8S9B4-F1
#
_cell.length_a   1.000
_cell.length_b   1.000
_cell.length_c   1.000
_cell.angle_alpha   90.00
_cell.angle_beta   90.00
_cell.angle_gamma   90.00
#
_symmetry.space_group_name_H-M   'P 1'
#
loop_
_entity.id
_entity.type
_entity.pdbx_description
1 polymer ?
#
loop_
_entity_poly.entity_id
_entity_poly.type
_entity_poly.pdbx_seq_one_letter_code
_entity_poly.pdbx_strand_id
1 'polypeptide(L)' 'RLLSRKPMIITTNIALSVMQKATDLDDRRIYDRVLEVCVPVLFDGENFRKGNAAENLKKATRILNNENGGN' A
#
# COMPACT_ATOMS: atom_id res chain seq x y z
N ARG A 1 -3.56 11.08 -18.62
CA ARG A 1 -4.68 10.66 -17.72
C ARG A 1 -5.52 11.86 -17.29
N LEU A 2 -4.92 12.88 -16.66
CA LEU A 2 -5.59 14.16 -16.35
C LEU A 2 -6.27 14.79 -17.58
N LEU A 3 -5.49 15.06 -18.64
CA LEU A 3 -5.99 15.67 -19.88
C LEU A 3 -7.06 14.81 -20.60
N SER A 4 -7.00 13.48 -20.41
CA SER A 4 -7.96 12.54 -21.01
C SER A 4 -9.17 12.29 -20.11
N ARG A 5 -9.25 12.94 -18.94
CA ARG A 5 -10.33 12.82 -17.93
C ARG A 5 -10.75 11.40 -17.57
N LYS A 6 -9.80 10.46 -17.63
CA LYS A 6 -10.06 9.08 -17.23
C LYS A 6 -9.90 8.95 -15.71
N PRO A 7 -10.81 8.25 -15.02
CA PRO A 7 -10.66 7.97 -13.59
C PRO A 7 -9.30 7.34 -13.28
N MET A 8 -8.74 7.68 -12.13
CA MET A 8 -7.42 7.25 -11.69
C MET A 8 -7.43 6.92 -10.20
N ILE A 9 -6.82 5.78 -9.85
CA ILE A 9 -6.56 5.37 -8.48
C ILE A 9 -5.06 5.34 -8.30
N ILE A 10 -4.57 5.98 -7.23
CA ILE A 10 -3.16 6.04 -6.86
C ILE A 10 -3.02 5.53 -5.45
N THR A 11 -2.02 4.68 -5.23
CA THR A 11 -1.57 4.26 -3.90
C THR A 11 -0.16 4.77 -3.68
N THR A 12 0.09 5.40 -2.54
CA THR A 12 1.42 5.91 -2.18
C THR A 12 1.68 5.69 -0.69
N ASN A 13 2.94 5.46 -0.34
CA ASN A 13 3.41 5.45 1.04
C ASN A 13 3.95 6.83 1.49
N ILE A 14 3.83 7.85 0.63
CA ILE A 14 4.21 9.23 0.95
C ILE A 14 3.08 9.86 1.77
N ALA A 15 3.43 10.45 2.91
CA ALA A 15 2.46 11.16 3.74
C ALA A 15 1.88 12.37 2.99
N LEU A 16 0.58 12.63 3.18
CA LEU A 16 -0.10 13.75 2.54
C LEU A 16 0.58 15.10 2.82
N SER A 17 1.10 15.28 4.04
CA SER A 17 1.82 16.50 4.45
C SER A 17 3.13 16.70 3.68
N VAL A 18 3.80 15.62 3.28
CA VAL A 18 5.02 15.67 2.45
C VAL A 18 4.66 16.05 1.02
N MET A 19 3.58 15.47 0.47
CA MET A 19 3.09 15.83 -0.87
C MET A 19 2.73 17.32 -0.97
N GLN A 20 2.04 17.85 0.05
CA GLN A 20 1.61 19.26 0.10
C GLN A 20 2.77 20.25 0.32
N LYS A 21 3.89 19.80 0.90
CA LYS A 21 5.03 20.65 1.27
C LYS A 21 6.29 20.35 0.44
N ALA A 22 6.14 19.68 -0.69
CA ALA A 22 7.27 19.32 -1.56
C ALA A 22 8.01 20.58 -2.03
N THR A 23 9.30 20.65 -1.71
CA THR A 23 10.17 21.77 -2.07
C THR A 23 10.73 21.61 -3.48
N ASP A 24 11.06 20.38 -3.87
CA ASP A 24 11.50 20.05 -5.22
C ASP A 24 10.40 20.37 -6.24
N LEU A 25 10.81 20.95 -7.37
CA LEU A 25 9.88 21.42 -8.40
C LEU A 25 9.21 20.27 -9.14
N ASP A 26 9.93 19.17 -9.40
CA ASP A 26 9.38 18.05 -10.14
C ASP A 26 8.38 17.28 -9.28
N ASP A 27 8.72 17.03 -8.02
CA ASP A 27 7.82 16.43 -7.04
C ASP A 27 6.53 17.25 -6.86
N ARG A 28 6.66 18.56 -6.65
CA ARG A 28 5.51 19.46 -6.50
C ARG A 28 4.59 19.41 -7.72
N ARG A 29 5.15 19.44 -8.92
CA ARG A 29 4.38 19.34 -10.18
C ARG A 29 3.66 18.00 -10.34
N ILE A 30 4.21 16.91 -9.80
CA ILE A 30 3.54 15.61 -9.80
C ILE A 30 2.41 15.61 -8.77
N TYR A 31 2.70 16.02 -7.53
CA TYR A 31 1.75 15.99 -6.43
C TYR A 31 0.56 16.94 -6.64
N ASP A 32 0.77 18.16 -7.17
CA ASP A 32 -0.31 19.10 -7.49
C ASP A 32 -1.32 18.48 -8.47
N ARG A 33 -0.83 17.80 -9.51
CA ARG A 33 -1.69 17.13 -10.51
C ARG A 33 -2.45 15.94 -9.95
N VAL A 34 -1.87 15.25 -8.97
CA VAL A 34 -2.56 14.17 -8.27
C VAL A 34 -3.66 14.75 -7.38
N LEU A 35 -3.33 15.77 -6.58
CA LEU A 35 -4.26 16.41 -5.64
C LEU A 35 -5.37 17.21 -6.35
N GLU A 36 -5.16 17.62 -7.60
CA GLU A 36 -6.19 18.26 -8.44
C GLU A 36 -7.37 17.31 -8.75
N VAL A 37 -7.12 16.00 -8.88
CA VAL A 37 -8.15 15.03 -9.36
C VAL A 37 -8.39 13.84 -8.45
N CYS A 38 -7.58 13.66 -7.40
CA CYS A 38 -7.74 12.58 -6.45
C CYS A 38 -8.13 13.12 -5.07
N VAL A 39 -9.11 12.47 -4.44
CA VAL A 39 -9.45 12.70 -3.03
C VAL A 39 -8.56 11.79 -2.17
N PRO A 40 -7.73 12.33 -1.26
CA PRO A 40 -6.84 11.52 -0.45
C PRO A 40 -7.61 10.71 0.60
N VAL A 41 -7.28 9.42 0.72
CA VAL A 41 -7.78 8.53 1.77
C VAL A 41 -6.57 8.01 2.54
N LEU A 42 -6.55 8.26 3.85
CA LEU A 42 -5.49 7.77 4.73
C LEU A 42 -5.77 6.30 5.08
N PHE A 43 -4.79 5.45 4.81
CA PHE A 43 -4.77 4.06 5.25
C PHE A 43 -3.73 3.95 6.36
N ASP A 44 -4.19 3.98 7.60
CA ASP A 44 -3.40 3.64 8.78
C ASP A 44 -3.74 2.23 9.28
N GLY A 45 -2.88 1.68 10.13
CA GLY A 45 -3.04 0.34 10.68
C GLY A 45 -1.81 -0.54 10.56
N GLU A 46 -1.92 -1.75 11.10
CA GLU A 46 -0.82 -2.71 11.10
C GLU A 46 -0.52 -3.23 9.69
N ASN A 47 0.75 -3.55 9.43
CA ASN A 47 1.15 -4.16 8.17
C ASN A 47 0.58 -5.57 8.07
N PHE A 48 -0.47 -5.74 7.25
CA PHE A 48 -1.13 -7.02 7.00
C PHE A 48 -0.16 -8.13 6.54
N ARG A 49 0.97 -7.78 5.91
CA ARG A 49 1.98 -8.76 5.51
C ARG A 49 2.59 -9.49 6.71
N LYS A 50 2.74 -8.81 7.86
CA LYS A 50 3.27 -9.44 9.08
C LYS A 50 2.30 -10.50 9.62
N GLY A 51 1.01 -10.18 9.68
CA GLY A 51 -0.04 -11.13 10.07
C GLY A 51 -0.09 -12.33 9.12
N ASN A 52 -0.09 -12.08 7.80
CA ASN A 52 -0.11 -13.14 6.80
C ASN A 52 1.13 -14.03 6.87
N ALA A 53 2.32 -13.47 7.13
CA ALA A 53 3.54 -14.25 7.30
C ALA A 53 3.45 -15.20 8.51
N ALA A 54 2.92 -14.71 9.64
CA ALA A 54 2.72 -15.53 10.84
C ALA A 54 1.72 -16.67 10.60
N GLU A 55 0.60 -16.39 9.93
CA GLU A 55 -0.39 -17.42 9.58
C GLU A 55 0.15 -18.44 8.57
N ASN A 56 0.91 -17.99 7.57
CA ASN A 56 1.58 -18.89 6.62
C ASN A 56 2.58 -19.81 7.32
N LEU A 57 3.33 -19.31 8.30
CA LEU A 57 4.24 -20.13 9.10
C LEU A 57 3.48 -21.18 9.92
N LYS A 58 2.41 -20.79 10.64
CA LYS A 58 1.56 -21.73 11.38
C LYS A 58 0.99 -22.82 10.46
N LYS A 59 0.53 -22.43 9.27
CA LYS A 59 0.01 -23.36 8.25
C LYS A 59 1.10 -24.32 7.78
N ALA A 60 2.30 -23.82 7.48
CA ALA A 60 3.44 -24.65 7.08
C ALA A 60 3.84 -25.63 8.18
N THR A 61 3.96 -25.17 9.43
CA THR A 61 4.22 -26.04 10.59
C THR A 61 3.16 -27.12 10.73
N ARG A 62 1.88 -26.80 10.56
CA ARG A 62 0.80 -27.79 10.62
C ARG A 62 0.94 -28.85 9.52
N ILE A 63 1.26 -28.45 8.29
CA ILE A 63 1.45 -29.38 7.16
C ILE A 63 2.63 -30.32 7.46
N LEU A 64 3.79 -29.76 7.80
CA LEU A 64 5.02 -30.51 8.08
C LEU A 64 4.87 -31.45 9.30
N ASN A 65 4.09 -31.04 10.30
CA ASN A 65 3.84 -31.88 11.48
C ASN A 65 2.78 -32.97 11.22
N ASN A 66 1.84 -32.74 10.28
CA ASN A 66 0.86 -33.76 9.89
C ASN A 66 1.43 -34.84 8.96
N GLU A 67 2.58 -34.59 8.33
CA GLU A 67 3.31 -35.60 7.54
C GLU A 67 4.11 -36.59 8.41
N ASN A 68 4.17 -36.37 9.73
CA ASN A 68 4.87 -37.26 10.68
C ASN A 68 3.94 -38.02 11.65
N GLY A 69 2.62 -37.95 11.46
CA GLY A 69 1.62 -38.49 12.39
C GLY A 69 0.45 -39.25 11.75
N GLY A 70 0.56 -39.62 10.47
CA GLY A 70 -0.34 -40.58 9.84
C GLY A 70 0.29 -41.97 9.90
N ASN A 71 -0.36 -42.85 10.69
CA ASN A 71 -0.19 -44.31 10.77
C ASN A 71 0.53 -44.98 9.59
#